data_AF-A0A818FPF1-F1
#
_entry.id   AF-A0A818FPF1-F1
#
_cell.length_a   1.000
_cell.length_b   1.000
_cell.length_c   1.000
_cell.angle_alpha   90.00
_cell.angle_beta   90.00
_cell.angle_gamma   90.00
#
_symmetry.space_group_name_H-M   'P 1'
#
loop_
_entity.id
_entity.type
_entity.pdbx_description
1 polymer ?
#
loop_
_entity_poly.entity_id
_entity_poly.type
_entity_poly.pdbx_seq_one_letter_code
_entity_poly.pdbx_strand_id
1 'polypeptide(L)'
;MHNKQQYIDKIDIDKFQKPNIYNKFLPFYDTVKQQSVESFKEICENLSRIIQLRELRPGFPLWSSKLQQFISLYGFCFNKNDHLKLIHLYLSVLTIPNLNYSNAKACFDMIGELLNKSRLITRDNLIVDWRLFYTWAKLILFNKDPSYSLIALPIDIENSLLCCVQCCRPYFSAASTQEILDEFRPWLCPFDSAFRDAMCFLDLFLPVHLPPDLHDQGFKLWLPELLGIWESVCSNPEWEQNMINIFSFVAWFNIGYIEWEPWLPKIFTRILKKFSLPVANVQVSSQTQIYSISITATWIVAMMGNGSSCLQYLKDLFTAIKSFYHPSNTGDFQQDLVSFLSNLAQTFLDRVHL
;
A
#
# COMPACT_ATOMS: atom_id res chain seq x y z
N MET A 1 35.32 -26.00 -23.40
CA MET A 1 35.05 -24.55 -23.49
C MET A 1 34.09 -24.19 -24.64
N HIS A 2 34.14 -24.86 -25.80
CA HIS A 2 33.23 -24.59 -26.94
C HIS A 2 31.73 -24.85 -26.66
N ASN A 3 31.36 -25.83 -25.84
CA ASN A 3 29.95 -26.15 -25.51
C ASN A 3 29.28 -25.17 -24.52
N LYS A 4 30.04 -24.38 -23.74
CA LYS A 4 29.46 -23.39 -22.81
C LYS A 4 29.08 -22.09 -23.52
N GLN A 5 29.87 -21.66 -24.51
CA GLN A 5 29.58 -20.45 -25.31
C GLN A 5 28.28 -20.62 -26.12
N GLN A 6 28.06 -21.78 -26.75
CA GLN A 6 26.83 -22.07 -27.50
C GLN A 6 25.54 -22.13 -26.64
N TYR A 7 25.66 -22.33 -25.32
CA TYR A 7 24.51 -22.27 -24.40
C TYR A 7 24.18 -20.84 -23.97
N ILE A 8 25.16 -19.92 -23.97
CA ILE A 8 24.99 -18.51 -23.60
C ILE A 8 24.16 -17.76 -24.65
N ASP A 9 24.34 -18.11 -25.92
CA ASP A 9 23.61 -17.55 -27.06
C ASP A 9 22.13 -18.00 -27.13
N LYS A 10 21.74 -19.01 -26.33
CA LYS A 10 20.35 -19.50 -26.25
C LYS A 10 19.52 -18.89 -25.11
N ILE A 11 20.14 -18.14 -24.20
CA ILE A 11 19.41 -17.45 -23.13
C ILE A 11 18.92 -16.12 -23.68
N ASP A 12 17.66 -16.15 -24.12
CA ASP A 12 16.93 -15.03 -24.68
C ASP A 12 16.54 -14.04 -23.55
N ILE A 13 17.39 -13.03 -23.34
CA ILE A 13 17.21 -11.99 -22.31
C ILE A 13 15.94 -11.19 -22.56
N ASP A 14 15.49 -11.10 -23.82
CA ASP A 14 14.31 -10.33 -24.21
C ASP A 14 13.02 -10.91 -23.61
N LYS A 15 13.07 -12.14 -23.08
CA LYS A 15 11.96 -12.77 -22.35
C LYS A 15 11.87 -12.37 -20.87
N PHE A 16 12.89 -11.74 -20.30
CA PHE A 16 12.88 -11.32 -18.90
C PHE A 16 12.14 -10.00 -18.72
N GLN A 17 11.34 -9.90 -17.64
CA GLN A 17 10.50 -8.72 -17.42
C GLN A 17 11.30 -7.48 -17.00
N LYS A 18 12.15 -7.60 -15.99
CA LYS A 18 12.91 -6.46 -15.47
C LYS A 18 14.21 -6.92 -14.79
N PRO A 19 15.23 -7.33 -15.58
CA PRO A 19 16.54 -7.66 -15.02
C PRO A 19 17.17 -6.43 -14.35
N ASN A 20 18.03 -6.66 -13.38
CA ASN A 20 18.83 -5.61 -12.76
C ASN A 20 19.80 -5.02 -13.81
N ILE A 21 19.63 -3.74 -14.12
CA ILE A 21 20.36 -3.04 -15.18
C ILE A 21 21.86 -2.99 -14.84
N TYR A 22 22.21 -2.89 -13.56
CA TYR A 22 23.60 -2.73 -13.13
C TYR A 22 24.45 -3.98 -13.36
N ASN A 23 23.83 -5.16 -13.42
CA ASN A 23 24.55 -6.41 -13.66
C ASN A 23 25.28 -6.42 -15.00
N LYS A 24 24.79 -5.68 -16.00
CA LYS A 24 25.41 -5.55 -17.33
C LYS A 24 26.80 -4.89 -17.30
N PHE A 25 27.11 -4.13 -16.25
CA PHE A 25 28.39 -3.43 -16.11
C PHE A 25 29.44 -4.25 -15.34
N LEU A 26 29.11 -5.47 -14.91
CA LEU A 26 30.06 -6.32 -14.23
C LEU A 26 31.06 -6.94 -15.23
N PRO A 27 32.37 -7.03 -14.89
CA PRO A 27 33.38 -7.65 -15.76
C PRO A 27 33.09 -9.11 -16.12
N PHE A 28 32.23 -9.77 -15.35
CA PHE A 28 31.85 -11.18 -15.48
C PHE A 28 30.34 -11.35 -15.75
N TYR A 29 29.72 -10.41 -16.47
CA TYR A 29 28.28 -10.40 -16.77
C TYR A 29 27.78 -11.71 -17.40
N ASP A 30 28.54 -12.35 -18.30
CA ASP A 30 28.15 -13.62 -18.92
C ASP A 30 27.98 -14.73 -17.87
N THR A 31 28.85 -14.77 -16.87
CA THR A 31 28.76 -15.72 -15.75
C THR A 31 27.55 -15.41 -14.88
N VAL A 32 27.30 -14.13 -14.57
CA VAL A 32 26.12 -13.68 -13.80
C VAL A 32 24.82 -14.06 -14.51
N LYS A 33 24.78 -13.91 -15.84
CA LYS A 33 23.65 -14.30 -16.68
C LYS A 33 23.37 -15.80 -16.56
N GLN A 34 24.39 -16.65 -16.72
CA GLN A 34 24.23 -18.11 -16.56
C GLN A 34 23.75 -18.48 -15.15
N GLN A 35 24.41 -17.93 -14.12
CA GLN A 35 24.06 -18.16 -12.72
C GLN A 35 22.60 -17.78 -12.43
N SER A 36 22.11 -16.66 -12.98
CA SER A 36 20.72 -16.25 -12.75
C SER A 36 19.70 -17.29 -13.25
N VAL A 37 19.94 -17.92 -14.41
CA VAL A 37 19.03 -18.93 -14.95
C VAL A 37 19.10 -20.22 -14.13
N GLU A 38 20.31 -20.64 -13.76
CA GLU A 38 20.53 -21.85 -12.95
C GLU A 38 19.91 -21.70 -11.55
N SER A 39 20.18 -20.57 -10.88
CA SER A 39 19.63 -20.27 -9.56
C SER A 39 18.10 -20.16 -9.58
N PHE A 40 17.52 -19.49 -10.59
CA PHE A 40 16.05 -19.41 -10.68
C PHE A 40 15.41 -20.79 -10.84
N LYS A 41 16.01 -21.64 -11.69
CA LYS A 41 15.55 -23.02 -11.88
C LYS A 41 15.64 -23.82 -10.59
N GLU A 42 16.76 -23.74 -9.89
CA GLU A 42 16.97 -24.41 -8.60
C GLU A 42 15.91 -23.96 -7.57
N ILE A 43 15.64 -22.66 -7.47
CA ILE A 43 14.63 -22.11 -6.57
C ILE A 43 13.24 -22.67 -6.90
N CYS A 44 12.85 -22.66 -8.19
CA CYS A 44 11.55 -23.17 -8.63
C CYS A 44 11.39 -24.67 -8.34
N GLU A 45 12.43 -25.47 -8.65
CA GLU A 45 12.44 -26.90 -8.41
C GLU A 45 12.25 -27.20 -6.91
N ASN A 46 13.00 -26.53 -6.05
CA ASN A 46 12.93 -26.78 -4.61
C ASN A 46 11.64 -26.26 -3.97
N LEU A 47 11.14 -25.08 -4.38
CA LEU A 47 9.83 -24.59 -3.93
C LEU A 47 8.72 -25.58 -4.29
N SER A 48 8.73 -26.09 -5.53
CA SER A 48 7.74 -27.07 -5.98
C SER A 48 7.83 -28.39 -5.21
N ARG A 49 9.06 -28.88 -4.98
CA ARG A 49 9.32 -30.13 -4.25
C ARG A 49 8.85 -30.04 -2.80
N ILE A 50 9.13 -28.94 -2.11
CA ILE A 50 8.73 -28.73 -0.71
C ILE A 50 7.22 -28.74 -0.56
N ILE A 51 6.50 -28.10 -1.49
CA ILE A 51 5.03 -28.06 -1.46
C ILE A 51 4.46 -29.45 -1.73
N GLN A 52 5.01 -30.20 -2.70
CA GLN A 52 4.61 -31.57 -2.99
C GLN A 52 4.85 -32.52 -1.81
N LEU A 53 5.99 -32.37 -1.12
CA LEU A 53 6.34 -33.16 0.07
C LEU A 53 5.63 -32.67 1.34
N ARG A 54 4.88 -31.56 1.27
CA ARG A 54 4.26 -30.87 2.42
C ARG A 54 5.27 -30.48 3.52
N GLU A 55 6.53 -30.31 3.17
CA GLU A 55 7.62 -29.96 4.09
C GLU A 55 7.70 -28.44 4.30
N LEU A 56 6.61 -27.84 4.76
CA LEU A 56 6.53 -26.38 4.86
C LEU A 56 7.48 -25.79 5.93
N ARG A 57 8.05 -26.61 6.82
CA ARG A 57 9.10 -26.20 7.75
C ARG A 57 10.24 -27.22 7.76
N PRO A 58 11.51 -26.77 7.69
CA PRO A 58 11.98 -25.38 7.54
C PRO A 58 12.02 -24.90 6.07
N GLY A 59 11.69 -25.77 5.11
CA GLY A 59 11.97 -25.55 3.69
C GLY A 59 11.32 -24.31 3.08
N PHE A 60 10.02 -24.08 3.33
CA PHE A 60 9.29 -23.04 2.62
C PHE A 60 9.81 -21.60 2.90
N PRO A 61 10.00 -21.17 4.17
CA PRO A 61 10.63 -19.88 4.46
C PRO A 61 12.05 -19.75 3.89
N LEU A 62 12.85 -20.83 3.94
CA LEU A 62 14.23 -20.81 3.45
C LEU A 62 14.28 -20.51 1.94
N TRP A 63 13.50 -21.24 1.14
CA TRP A 63 13.50 -21.05 -0.32
C TRP A 63 12.78 -19.78 -0.75
N SER A 64 11.82 -19.30 0.05
CA SER A 64 11.25 -17.96 -0.14
C SER A 64 12.31 -16.89 0.06
N SER A 65 13.12 -16.97 1.13
CA SER A 65 14.24 -16.04 1.36
C SER A 65 15.28 -16.09 0.24
N LYS A 66 15.59 -17.28 -0.30
CA LYS A 66 16.46 -17.41 -1.49
C LYS A 66 15.86 -16.73 -2.72
N LEU A 67 14.54 -16.78 -2.91
CA LEU A 67 13.86 -16.06 -3.99
C LEU A 67 13.91 -14.54 -3.79
N GLN A 68 13.76 -14.04 -2.56
CA GLN A 68 13.95 -12.61 -2.26
C GLN A 68 15.38 -12.16 -2.61
N GLN A 69 16.39 -12.94 -2.18
CA GLN A 69 17.79 -12.68 -2.52
C GLN A 69 18.01 -12.70 -4.04
N PHE A 70 17.39 -13.64 -4.74
CA PHE A 70 17.44 -13.70 -6.19
C PHE A 70 16.87 -12.42 -6.84
N ILE A 71 15.69 -11.97 -6.41
CA ILE A 71 15.06 -10.75 -6.95
C ILE A 71 15.90 -9.51 -6.61
N SER A 72 16.48 -9.45 -5.42
CA SER A 72 17.38 -8.37 -5.00
C SER A 72 18.64 -8.29 -5.89
N LEU A 73 19.29 -9.43 -6.16
CA LEU A 73 20.54 -9.48 -6.93
C LEU A 73 20.30 -9.33 -8.44
N TYR A 74 19.35 -10.10 -8.98
CA TYR A 74 19.15 -10.24 -10.43
C TYR A 74 17.97 -9.44 -10.96
N GLY A 75 17.07 -8.97 -10.11
CA GLY A 75 15.79 -8.41 -10.53
C GLY A 75 14.82 -9.50 -10.96
N PHE A 76 13.84 -9.13 -11.80
CA PHE A 76 12.82 -10.03 -12.33
C PHE A 76 13.37 -10.73 -13.58
N CYS A 77 14.45 -11.51 -13.40
CA CYS A 77 15.10 -12.35 -14.43
C CYS A 77 14.31 -13.63 -14.73
N PHE A 78 13.00 -13.48 -14.93
CA PHE A 78 12.09 -14.54 -15.33
C PHE A 78 10.99 -13.96 -16.22
N ASN A 79 10.31 -14.83 -16.95
CA ASN A 79 9.24 -14.41 -17.85
C ASN A 79 7.93 -14.14 -17.07
N LYS A 80 6.98 -13.49 -17.74
CA LYS A 80 5.68 -13.14 -17.16
C LYS A 80 4.86 -14.35 -16.69
N ASN A 81 4.95 -15.47 -17.40
CA ASN A 81 4.20 -16.68 -17.05
C ASN A 81 4.72 -17.27 -15.72
N ASP A 82 6.04 -17.34 -15.56
CA ASP A 82 6.65 -17.83 -14.32
C ASP A 82 6.44 -16.86 -13.16
N HIS A 83 6.41 -15.55 -13.43
CA HIS A 83 5.99 -14.56 -12.43
C HIS A 83 4.56 -14.84 -11.93
N LEU A 84 3.59 -14.99 -12.84
CA LEU A 84 2.21 -15.31 -12.47
C LEU A 84 2.10 -16.62 -11.69
N LYS A 85 2.83 -17.66 -12.10
CA LYS A 85 2.88 -18.93 -11.36
C LYS A 85 3.41 -18.75 -9.95
N LEU A 86 4.45 -17.95 -9.74
CA LEU A 86 4.97 -17.66 -8.40
C LEU A 86 3.92 -16.94 -7.55
N ILE A 87 3.26 -15.92 -8.09
CA ILE A 87 2.18 -15.20 -7.38
C ILE A 87 1.07 -16.19 -6.97
N HIS A 88 0.58 -17.00 -7.91
CA HIS A 88 -0.45 -18.00 -7.64
C HIS A 88 0.01 -19.07 -6.65
N LEU A 89 1.30 -19.46 -6.67
CA LEU A 89 1.87 -20.39 -5.71
C LEU A 89 1.74 -19.84 -4.29
N TYR A 90 2.21 -18.61 -4.05
CA TYR A 90 2.14 -17.99 -2.72
C TYR A 90 0.70 -17.74 -2.27
N LEU A 91 -0.19 -17.30 -3.17
CA LEU A 91 -1.62 -17.16 -2.87
C LEU A 91 -2.24 -18.51 -2.49
N SER A 92 -1.90 -19.60 -3.19
CA SER A 92 -2.40 -20.94 -2.89
C SER A 92 -1.90 -21.46 -1.54
N VAL A 93 -0.66 -21.17 -1.17
CA VAL A 93 -0.12 -21.55 0.15
C VAL A 93 -0.90 -20.87 1.27
N LEU A 94 -1.31 -19.61 1.11
CA LEU A 94 -2.14 -18.90 2.09
C LEU A 94 -3.53 -19.51 2.29
N THR A 95 -4.02 -20.34 1.35
CA THR A 95 -5.29 -21.06 1.50
C THR A 95 -5.19 -22.36 2.31
N ILE A 96 -3.97 -22.79 2.65
CA ILE A 96 -3.76 -24.02 3.42
C ILE A 96 -4.37 -23.86 4.82
N PRO A 97 -5.28 -24.75 5.25
CA PRO A 97 -5.90 -24.67 6.56
C PRO A 97 -4.85 -24.82 7.66
N ASN A 98 -4.97 -24.02 8.72
CA ASN A 98 -4.02 -23.99 9.84
C ASN A 98 -2.56 -23.73 9.41
N LEU A 99 -2.35 -22.98 8.32
CA LEU A 99 -1.02 -22.50 7.96
C LEU A 99 -0.44 -21.70 9.13
N ASN A 100 0.80 -21.99 9.49
CA ASN A 100 1.45 -21.26 10.56
C ASN A 100 1.80 -19.82 10.13
N TYR A 101 1.83 -18.91 11.10
CA TYR A 101 2.08 -17.49 10.85
C TYR A 101 3.45 -17.17 10.23
N SER A 102 4.48 -17.99 10.48
CA SER A 102 5.80 -17.79 9.86
C SER A 102 5.75 -18.02 8.34
N ASN A 103 5.03 -19.04 7.89
CA ASN A 103 4.84 -19.32 6.47
C ASN A 103 3.88 -18.31 5.84
N ALA A 104 2.85 -17.87 6.57
CA ALA A 104 1.96 -16.81 6.12
C ALA A 104 2.73 -15.50 5.91
N LYS A 105 3.59 -15.10 6.86
CA LYS A 105 4.48 -13.94 6.72
C LYS A 105 5.37 -14.06 5.48
N ALA A 106 6.02 -15.21 5.27
CA ALA A 106 6.84 -15.44 4.09
C ALA A 106 6.02 -15.27 2.79
N CYS A 107 4.75 -15.68 2.77
CA CYS A 107 3.86 -15.43 1.64
C CYS A 107 3.55 -13.93 1.47
N PHE A 108 3.25 -13.21 2.56
CA PHE A 108 2.98 -11.78 2.49
C PHE A 108 4.18 -10.99 1.96
N ASP A 109 5.37 -11.26 2.49
CA ASP A 109 6.61 -10.63 2.04
C ASP A 109 6.85 -10.90 0.55
N MET A 110 6.70 -12.16 0.12
CA MET A 110 6.94 -12.56 -1.26
C MET A 110 5.90 -11.99 -2.24
N ILE A 111 4.62 -12.02 -1.89
CA ILE A 111 3.56 -11.44 -2.73
C ILE A 111 3.75 -9.93 -2.83
N GLY A 112 4.09 -9.26 -1.73
CA GLY A 112 4.43 -7.84 -1.72
C GLY A 112 5.61 -7.54 -2.65
N GLU A 113 6.68 -8.33 -2.59
CA GLU A 113 7.84 -8.15 -3.47
C GLU A 113 7.53 -8.43 -4.95
N LEU A 114 6.76 -9.47 -5.26
CA LEU A 114 6.38 -9.82 -6.64
C LEU A 114 5.45 -8.76 -7.26
N LEU A 115 4.52 -8.21 -6.47
CA LEU A 115 3.53 -7.24 -6.94
C LEU A 115 3.93 -5.77 -6.79
N ASN A 116 5.09 -5.46 -6.17
CA ASN A 116 5.54 -4.08 -5.95
C ASN A 116 5.68 -3.24 -7.23
N LYS A 117 5.90 -3.89 -8.38
CA LYS A 117 6.05 -3.24 -9.69
C LYS A 117 4.79 -3.49 -10.51
N SER A 118 3.75 -2.71 -10.22
CA SER A 118 2.44 -2.77 -10.90
C SER A 118 2.49 -2.70 -12.43
N ARG A 119 3.57 -2.17 -13.02
CA ARG A 119 3.75 -2.14 -14.48
C ARG A 119 4.07 -3.51 -15.11
N LEU A 120 4.47 -4.52 -14.32
CA LEU A 120 4.88 -5.82 -14.83
C LEU A 120 3.71 -6.80 -15.03
N ILE A 121 2.68 -6.68 -14.21
CA ILE A 121 1.48 -7.53 -14.22
C ILE A 121 0.28 -6.59 -14.28
N THR A 122 -0.58 -6.77 -15.29
CA THR A 122 -1.81 -5.97 -15.40
C THR A 122 -2.96 -6.69 -14.71
N ARG A 123 -4.01 -5.93 -14.40
CA ARG A 123 -5.27 -6.44 -13.83
C ARG A 123 -5.90 -7.57 -14.66
N ASP A 124 -5.77 -7.52 -15.98
CA ASP A 124 -6.31 -8.57 -16.87
C ASP A 124 -5.60 -9.91 -16.72
N ASN A 125 -4.41 -9.92 -16.11
CA ASN A 125 -3.61 -11.13 -15.93
C ASN A 125 -3.77 -11.76 -14.56
N LEU A 126 -4.25 -11.01 -13.57
CA LEU A 126 -4.32 -11.44 -12.19
C LEU A 126 -5.56 -10.87 -11.52
N ILE A 127 -6.38 -11.77 -10.97
CA ILE A 127 -7.48 -11.44 -10.08
C ILE A 127 -7.17 -12.03 -8.72
N VAL A 128 -7.25 -11.21 -7.68
CA VAL A 128 -7.02 -11.59 -6.29
C VAL A 128 -8.31 -11.45 -5.51
N ASP A 129 -8.67 -12.50 -4.75
CA ASP A 129 -9.80 -12.44 -3.83
C ASP A 129 -9.38 -11.75 -2.53
N TRP A 130 -10.03 -10.63 -2.21
CA TRP A 130 -9.76 -9.86 -0.99
C TRP A 130 -10.12 -10.64 0.28
N ARG A 131 -11.07 -11.59 0.22
CA ARG A 131 -11.51 -12.39 1.38
C ARG A 131 -10.39 -13.25 1.97
N LEU A 132 -9.46 -13.70 1.11
CA LEU A 132 -8.26 -14.41 1.55
C LEU A 132 -7.50 -13.60 2.58
N PHE A 133 -7.23 -12.33 2.25
CA PHE A 133 -6.49 -11.43 3.12
C PHE A 133 -7.33 -10.88 4.27
N TYR A 134 -8.64 -10.72 4.08
CA TYR A 134 -9.55 -10.35 5.16
C TYR A 134 -9.52 -11.38 6.30
N THR A 135 -9.51 -12.67 5.97
CA THR A 135 -9.39 -13.74 6.96
C THR A 135 -8.10 -13.62 7.77
N TRP A 136 -6.98 -13.37 7.11
CA TRP A 136 -5.69 -13.14 7.76
C TRP A 136 -5.66 -11.85 8.58
N ALA A 137 -6.21 -10.75 8.07
CA ALA A 137 -6.30 -9.48 8.77
C ALA A 137 -7.12 -9.59 10.05
N LYS A 138 -8.24 -10.32 10.03
CA LYS A 138 -9.04 -10.58 11.23
C LYS A 138 -8.27 -11.36 12.29
N LEU A 139 -7.50 -12.38 11.88
CA LEU A 139 -6.70 -13.20 12.80
C LEU A 139 -5.51 -12.44 13.40
N ILE A 140 -4.88 -11.57 12.62
CA ILE A 140 -3.65 -10.89 12.99
C ILE A 140 -3.92 -9.55 13.69
N LEU A 141 -4.73 -8.68 13.08
CA LEU A 141 -4.91 -7.29 13.54
C LEU A 141 -5.97 -7.14 14.63
N PHE A 142 -6.94 -8.05 14.68
CA PHE A 142 -8.11 -7.97 15.58
C PHE A 142 -8.15 -9.09 16.61
N ASN A 143 -6.99 -9.66 16.95
CA ASN A 143 -6.88 -10.65 18.01
C ASN A 143 -7.14 -9.97 19.37
N LYS A 144 -8.33 -10.20 19.95
CA LYS A 144 -8.83 -9.46 21.10
C LYS A 144 -8.09 -9.73 22.42
N ASP A 145 -7.27 -10.78 22.49
CA ASP A 145 -6.58 -11.19 23.73
C ASP A 145 -5.14 -11.69 23.48
N PRO A 146 -4.21 -10.80 23.10
CA PRO A 146 -2.81 -11.20 22.88
C PRO A 146 -2.14 -11.75 24.15
N SER A 147 -2.57 -11.31 25.34
CA SER A 147 -2.06 -11.77 26.65
C SER A 147 -2.46 -13.21 26.99
N TYR A 148 -3.58 -13.70 26.44
CA TYR A 148 -4.05 -15.08 26.62
C TYR A 148 -3.79 -15.95 25.38
N SER A 149 -3.25 -15.37 24.31
CA SER A 149 -2.95 -16.10 23.08
C SER A 149 -1.72 -16.99 23.28
N LEU A 150 -1.92 -18.30 23.10
CA LEU A 150 -0.82 -19.28 23.06
C LEU A 150 -0.01 -19.22 21.75
N ILE A 151 -0.36 -18.29 20.86
CA ILE A 151 0.20 -18.18 19.52
C ILE A 151 1.15 -16.98 19.49
N ALA A 152 2.44 -17.26 19.37
CA ALA A 152 3.44 -16.23 19.10
C ALA A 152 3.36 -15.79 17.63
N LEU A 153 2.98 -14.53 17.40
CA LEU A 153 3.06 -13.90 16.09
C LEU A 153 4.53 -13.60 15.73
N PRO A 154 4.96 -13.87 14.49
CA PRO A 154 6.27 -13.43 14.02
C PRO A 154 6.39 -11.90 14.07
N ILE A 155 7.62 -11.43 14.30
CA ILE A 155 7.96 -10.00 14.25
C ILE A 155 7.57 -9.44 12.87
N ASP A 156 6.99 -8.24 12.86
CA ASP A 156 6.58 -7.50 11.65
C ASP A 156 5.54 -8.18 10.76
N ILE A 157 4.84 -9.22 11.23
CA ILE A 157 3.80 -9.88 10.41
C ILE A 157 2.68 -8.92 10.01
N GLU A 158 2.29 -8.00 10.90
CA GLU A 158 1.29 -6.98 10.64
C GLU A 158 1.69 -6.09 9.46
N ASN A 159 2.89 -5.50 9.54
CA ASN A 159 3.44 -4.67 8.46
C ASN A 159 3.56 -5.45 7.14
N SER A 160 3.98 -6.71 7.21
CA SER A 160 4.10 -7.58 6.03
C SER A 160 2.74 -7.79 5.36
N LEU A 161 1.69 -8.05 6.16
CA LEU A 161 0.33 -8.19 5.69
C LEU A 161 -0.18 -6.89 5.06
N LEU A 162 -0.02 -5.74 5.75
CA LEU A 162 -0.50 -4.45 5.27
C LEU A 162 0.14 -4.07 3.91
N CYS A 163 1.47 -4.19 3.80
CA CYS A 163 2.20 -3.95 2.54
C CYS A 163 1.75 -4.91 1.43
N CYS A 164 1.55 -6.19 1.75
CA CYS A 164 1.07 -7.18 0.80
C CYS A 164 -0.33 -6.83 0.26
N VAL A 165 -1.27 -6.48 1.14
CA VAL A 165 -2.63 -6.11 0.73
C VAL A 165 -2.62 -4.84 -0.11
N GLN A 166 -1.83 -3.82 0.25
CA GLN A 166 -1.66 -2.61 -0.58
C GLN A 166 -1.20 -2.95 -2.00
N CYS A 167 -0.26 -3.90 -2.15
CA CYS A 167 0.19 -4.37 -3.46
C CYS A 167 -0.84 -5.24 -4.20
N CYS A 168 -1.69 -5.97 -3.46
CA CYS A 168 -2.74 -6.81 -4.03
C CYS A 168 -3.98 -6.04 -4.46
N ARG A 169 -4.29 -4.91 -3.79
CA ARG A 169 -5.48 -4.09 -4.02
C ARG A 169 -5.71 -3.77 -5.50
N PRO A 170 -4.69 -3.38 -6.30
CA PRO A 170 -4.74 -3.27 -7.77
C PRO A 170 -5.51 -4.38 -8.52
N TYR A 171 -5.41 -5.60 -8.00
CA TYR A 171 -5.84 -6.83 -8.64
C TYR A 171 -7.16 -7.40 -8.08
N PHE A 172 -7.82 -6.72 -7.14
CA PHE A 172 -9.16 -7.13 -6.69
C PHE A 172 -10.17 -7.03 -7.83
N SER A 173 -11.16 -7.91 -7.90
CA SER A 173 -12.16 -7.91 -8.99
C SER A 173 -12.99 -6.62 -9.05
N ALA A 174 -13.74 -6.40 -10.14
CA ALA A 174 -14.61 -5.22 -10.25
C ALA A 174 -15.80 -5.28 -9.24
N ALA A 175 -16.28 -6.48 -8.94
CA ALA A 175 -17.33 -6.70 -7.94
C ALA A 175 -16.85 -6.50 -6.50
N SER A 176 -15.53 -6.55 -6.24
CA SER A 176 -14.99 -6.53 -4.89
C SER A 176 -15.34 -5.27 -4.10
N THR A 177 -15.46 -4.10 -4.75
CA THR A 177 -15.91 -2.88 -4.05
C THR A 177 -17.29 -3.08 -3.42
N GLN A 178 -18.26 -3.58 -4.21
CA GLN A 178 -19.62 -3.79 -3.73
C GLN A 178 -19.64 -4.84 -2.61
N GLU A 179 -18.93 -5.96 -2.79
CA GLU A 179 -18.84 -7.01 -1.78
C GLU A 179 -18.24 -6.53 -0.45
N ILE A 180 -17.21 -5.69 -0.50
CA ILE A 180 -16.58 -5.07 0.68
C ILE A 180 -17.59 -4.14 1.36
N LEU A 181 -18.31 -3.34 0.59
CA LEU A 181 -19.34 -2.44 1.14
C LEU A 181 -20.49 -3.23 1.76
N ASP A 182 -20.95 -4.30 1.13
CA ASP A 182 -22.04 -5.14 1.66
C ASP A 182 -21.65 -5.77 3.01
N GLU A 183 -20.37 -6.15 3.18
CA GLU A 183 -19.84 -6.69 4.43
C GLU A 183 -19.75 -5.63 5.54
N PHE A 184 -19.22 -4.43 5.24
CA PHE A 184 -18.87 -3.45 6.26
C PHE A 184 -19.87 -2.30 6.45
N ARG A 185 -20.78 -2.05 5.50
CA ARG A 185 -21.84 -1.03 5.63
C ARG A 185 -22.67 -1.16 6.92
N PRO A 186 -23.06 -2.36 7.38
CA PRO A 186 -23.79 -2.51 8.64
C PRO A 186 -23.05 -1.97 9.86
N TRP A 187 -21.72 -1.81 9.78
CA TRP A 187 -20.87 -1.33 10.88
C TRP A 187 -20.63 0.18 10.80
N LEU A 188 -21.19 0.87 9.79
CA LEU A 188 -21.01 2.32 9.56
C LEU A 188 -21.90 3.20 10.46
N CYS A 189 -22.03 2.85 11.74
CA CYS A 189 -22.60 3.73 12.76
C CYS A 189 -21.48 4.44 13.54
N PRO A 190 -21.22 5.76 13.34
CA PRO A 190 -20.10 6.47 13.97
C PRO A 190 -20.07 6.46 15.51
N PHE A 191 -21.19 6.07 16.13
CA PHE A 191 -21.36 5.97 17.58
C PHE A 191 -21.12 4.57 18.13
N ASP A 192 -20.91 3.56 17.26
CA ASP A 192 -20.59 2.20 17.65
C ASP A 192 -19.07 1.95 17.61
N SER A 193 -18.58 1.15 18.55
CA SER A 193 -17.23 0.60 18.56
C SER A 193 -16.87 -0.17 17.28
N ALA A 194 -17.85 -0.82 16.63
CA ALA A 194 -17.65 -1.55 15.39
C ALA A 194 -17.20 -0.65 14.23
N PHE A 195 -17.50 0.66 14.29
CA PHE A 195 -17.13 1.62 13.27
C PHE A 195 -15.63 1.75 13.08
N ARG A 196 -14.87 1.71 14.18
CA ARG A 196 -13.41 1.79 14.12
C ARG A 196 -12.84 0.62 13.34
N ASP A 197 -13.30 -0.59 13.66
CA ASP A 197 -12.83 -1.81 13.00
C ASP A 197 -13.23 -1.81 11.51
N ALA A 198 -14.44 -1.31 11.19
CA ALA A 198 -14.89 -1.11 9.81
C ALA A 198 -13.98 -0.13 9.05
N MET A 199 -13.60 1.01 9.64
CA MET A 199 -12.71 1.98 9.00
C MET A 199 -11.32 1.39 8.73
N CYS A 200 -10.78 0.62 9.66
CA CYS A 200 -9.52 -0.11 9.45
C CYS A 200 -9.61 -1.09 8.26
N PHE A 201 -10.71 -1.85 8.15
CA PHE A 201 -10.88 -2.78 7.04
C PHE A 201 -11.12 -2.06 5.70
N LEU A 202 -11.90 -0.97 5.69
CA LEU A 202 -12.12 -0.19 4.48
C LEU A 202 -10.83 0.47 3.99
N ASP A 203 -10.01 1.03 4.88
CA ASP A 203 -8.71 1.60 4.52
C ASP A 203 -7.79 0.55 3.88
N LEU A 204 -7.83 -0.67 4.42
CA LEU A 204 -7.03 -1.78 3.93
C LEU A 204 -7.52 -2.33 2.58
N PHE A 205 -8.83 -2.54 2.40
CA PHE A 205 -9.37 -3.35 1.30
C PHE A 205 -10.06 -2.57 0.19
N LEU A 206 -10.57 -1.37 0.45
CA LEU A 206 -11.42 -0.66 -0.50
C LEU A 206 -10.64 -0.30 -1.79
N PRO A 207 -11.07 -0.73 -2.99
CA PRO A 207 -10.38 -0.40 -4.22
C PRO A 207 -10.41 1.11 -4.52
N VAL A 208 -9.24 1.70 -4.76
CA VAL A 208 -9.06 3.14 -5.05
C VAL A 208 -8.44 3.44 -6.42
N HIS A 209 -7.99 2.41 -7.14
CA HIS A 209 -7.20 2.48 -8.38
C HIS A 209 -7.94 1.93 -9.62
N LEU A 210 -9.26 1.73 -9.51
CA LEU A 210 -10.06 1.20 -10.62
C LEU A 210 -9.94 2.14 -11.84
N PRO A 211 -9.87 1.60 -13.07
CA PRO A 211 -9.78 2.42 -14.27
C PRO A 211 -11.06 3.25 -14.48
N PRO A 212 -10.99 4.33 -15.30
CA PRO A 212 -12.12 5.23 -15.56
C PRO A 212 -13.44 4.54 -15.92
N ASP A 213 -13.37 3.50 -16.76
CA ASP A 213 -14.53 2.74 -17.22
C ASP A 213 -15.25 1.98 -16.08
N LEU A 214 -14.58 1.79 -14.94
CA LEU A 214 -15.08 1.07 -13.77
C LEU A 214 -15.28 1.98 -12.55
N HIS A 215 -15.20 3.30 -12.69
CA HIS A 215 -15.41 4.22 -11.56
C HIS A 215 -16.79 4.08 -10.91
N ASP A 216 -17.82 3.73 -11.70
CA ASP A 216 -19.18 3.47 -11.18
C ASP A 216 -19.26 2.23 -10.28
N GLN A 217 -18.32 1.28 -10.44
CA GLN A 217 -18.14 0.12 -9.57
C GLN A 217 -17.05 0.34 -8.51
N GLY A 218 -16.49 1.55 -8.46
CA GLY A 218 -15.38 1.92 -7.58
C GLY A 218 -15.80 2.99 -6.59
N PHE A 219 -15.03 4.09 -6.57
CA PHE A 219 -15.20 5.13 -5.56
C PHE A 219 -16.57 5.80 -5.57
N LYS A 220 -17.28 5.82 -6.70
CA LYS A 220 -18.62 6.42 -6.76
C LYS A 220 -19.64 5.72 -5.87
N LEU A 221 -19.41 4.45 -5.51
CA LEU A 221 -20.32 3.68 -4.64
C LEU A 221 -20.27 4.11 -3.17
N TRP A 222 -19.15 4.67 -2.70
CA TRP A 222 -18.88 4.88 -1.28
C TRP A 222 -18.37 6.29 -0.94
N LEU A 223 -17.73 6.99 -1.88
CA LEU A 223 -17.11 8.29 -1.60
C LEU A 223 -18.12 9.33 -1.08
N PRO A 224 -19.32 9.51 -1.68
CA PRO A 224 -20.30 10.45 -1.16
C PRO A 224 -20.78 10.10 0.26
N GLU A 225 -20.98 8.81 0.54
CA GLU A 225 -21.40 8.30 1.85
C GLU A 225 -20.34 8.56 2.92
N LEU A 226 -19.08 8.20 2.66
CA LEU A 226 -17.99 8.43 3.61
C LEU A 226 -17.70 9.92 3.81
N LEU A 227 -17.77 10.75 2.75
CA LEU A 227 -17.61 12.20 2.89
C LEU A 227 -18.74 12.82 3.72
N GLY A 228 -19.99 12.36 3.55
CA GLY A 228 -21.12 12.80 4.37
C GLY A 228 -20.95 12.42 5.85
N ILE A 229 -20.48 11.19 6.14
CA ILE A 229 -20.16 10.77 7.51
C ILE A 229 -19.04 11.65 8.07
N TRP A 230 -17.95 11.82 7.33
CA TRP A 230 -16.83 12.68 7.72
C TRP A 230 -17.28 14.12 7.99
N GLU A 231 -18.22 14.63 7.19
CA GLU A 231 -18.78 15.96 7.37
C GLU A 231 -19.59 16.08 8.66
N SER A 232 -20.41 15.08 8.97
CA SER A 232 -21.31 15.10 10.12
C SER A 232 -20.60 15.10 11.48
N VAL A 233 -19.35 14.60 11.53
CA VAL A 233 -18.59 14.43 12.76
C VAL A 233 -17.65 15.60 12.97
N CYS A 234 -17.87 16.37 14.05
CA CYS A 234 -17.06 17.53 14.41
C CYS A 234 -15.93 17.23 15.41
N SER A 235 -15.90 16.04 16.00
CA SER A 235 -14.83 15.57 16.90
C SER A 235 -13.63 15.01 16.11
N ASN A 236 -12.53 14.73 16.80
CA ASN A 236 -11.35 14.02 16.27
C ASN A 236 -11.41 12.55 16.70
N PRO A 237 -12.22 11.68 16.07
CA PRO A 237 -12.30 10.28 16.45
C PRO A 237 -11.07 9.50 15.96
N GLU A 238 -10.70 8.45 16.68
CA GLU A 238 -9.53 7.59 16.35
C GLU A 238 -9.60 7.04 14.91
N TRP A 239 -10.80 6.77 14.41
CA TRP A 239 -11.02 6.20 13.08
C TRP A 239 -10.82 7.20 11.93
N GLU A 240 -10.72 8.50 12.22
CA GLU A 240 -10.65 9.53 11.18
C GLU A 240 -9.39 9.40 10.32
N GLN A 241 -8.28 8.95 10.92
CA GLN A 241 -7.03 8.79 10.19
C GLN A 241 -7.17 7.78 9.06
N ASN A 242 -7.87 6.66 9.28
CA ASN A 242 -8.15 5.67 8.23
C ASN A 242 -8.97 6.28 7.09
N MET A 243 -9.94 7.14 7.42
CA MET A 243 -10.77 7.79 6.41
C MET A 243 -9.97 8.79 5.57
N ILE A 244 -9.07 9.57 6.19
CA ILE A 244 -8.16 10.47 5.48
C ILE A 244 -7.17 9.71 4.60
N ASN A 245 -6.70 8.53 5.02
CA ASN A 245 -5.89 7.66 4.17
C ASN A 245 -6.66 7.30 2.90
N ILE A 246 -7.89 6.81 3.04
CA ILE A 246 -8.76 6.45 1.90
C ILE A 246 -8.96 7.65 0.96
N PHE A 247 -9.30 8.82 1.50
CA PHE A 247 -9.52 10.04 0.70
C PHE A 247 -8.27 10.51 -0.02
N SER A 248 -7.12 10.46 0.65
CA SER A 248 -5.83 10.82 0.05
C SER A 248 -5.49 9.88 -1.10
N PHE A 249 -5.62 8.56 -0.90
CA PHE A 249 -5.34 7.59 -1.95
C PHE A 249 -6.31 7.67 -3.12
N VAL A 250 -7.62 7.79 -2.86
CA VAL A 250 -8.60 7.91 -3.95
C VAL A 250 -8.42 9.21 -4.72
N ALA A 251 -8.06 10.31 -4.06
CA ALA A 251 -7.70 11.54 -4.76
C ALA A 251 -6.47 11.33 -5.65
N TRP A 252 -5.42 10.69 -5.13
CA TRP A 252 -4.15 10.48 -5.83
C TRP A 252 -4.27 9.57 -7.06
N PHE A 253 -5.05 8.50 -6.98
CA PHE A 253 -5.22 7.58 -8.11
C PHE A 253 -6.29 8.02 -9.12
N ASN A 254 -7.13 9.00 -8.77
CA ASN A 254 -8.24 9.47 -9.61
C ASN A 254 -8.15 10.99 -9.85
N ILE A 255 -6.93 11.51 -10.02
CA ILE A 255 -6.67 12.93 -10.25
C ILE A 255 -7.46 13.42 -11.47
N GLY A 256 -8.25 14.47 -11.28
CA GLY A 256 -9.07 15.08 -12.32
C GLY A 256 -10.43 14.43 -12.54
N TYR A 257 -10.76 13.32 -11.87
CA TYR A 257 -12.06 12.64 -11.98
C TYR A 257 -13.02 12.95 -10.83
N ILE A 258 -12.51 13.45 -9.70
CA ILE A 258 -13.31 13.73 -8.50
C ILE A 258 -13.41 15.25 -8.30
N GLU A 259 -14.64 15.74 -8.12
CA GLU A 259 -14.90 17.14 -7.80
C GLU A 259 -14.75 17.39 -6.29
N TRP A 260 -13.57 17.88 -5.89
CA TRP A 260 -13.25 18.17 -4.49
C TRP A 260 -13.70 19.56 -4.02
N GLU A 261 -14.08 20.44 -4.95
CA GLU A 261 -14.36 21.86 -4.70
C GLU A 261 -15.32 22.12 -3.51
N PRO A 262 -16.45 21.40 -3.36
CA PRO A 262 -17.36 21.60 -2.23
C PRO A 262 -16.73 21.29 -0.87
N TRP A 263 -15.71 20.43 -0.85
CA TRP A 263 -15.09 19.90 0.37
C TRP A 263 -13.84 20.67 0.79
N LEU A 264 -13.24 21.45 -0.13
CA LEU A 264 -11.99 22.19 0.14
C LEU A 264 -12.02 23.05 1.41
N PRO A 265 -13.07 23.87 1.69
CA PRO A 265 -13.08 24.69 2.90
C PRO A 265 -12.91 23.85 4.17
N LYS A 266 -13.58 22.69 4.22
CA LYS A 266 -13.56 21.80 5.39
C LYS A 266 -12.25 21.04 5.49
N ILE A 267 -11.73 20.55 4.37
CA ILE A 267 -10.42 19.88 4.28
C ILE A 267 -9.33 20.79 4.82
N PHE A 268 -9.19 21.99 4.26
CA PHE A 268 -8.16 22.94 4.70
C PHE A 268 -8.35 23.42 6.13
N THR A 269 -9.60 23.56 6.60
CA THR A 269 -9.88 23.85 8.01
C THR A 269 -9.41 22.75 8.95
N ARG A 270 -9.64 21.46 8.62
CA ARG A 270 -9.14 20.35 9.43
C ARG A 270 -7.61 20.26 9.36
N ILE A 271 -7.02 20.42 8.18
CA ILE A 271 -5.55 20.45 8.03
C ILE A 271 -4.91 21.57 8.84
N LEU A 272 -5.52 22.75 8.90
CA LEU A 272 -5.02 23.84 9.76
C LEU A 272 -5.10 23.47 11.25
N LYS A 273 -6.22 22.88 11.69
CA LYS A 273 -6.40 22.43 13.08
C LYS A 273 -5.35 21.40 13.50
N LYS A 274 -4.89 20.57 12.56
CA LYS A 274 -3.87 19.55 12.81
C LYS A 274 -2.60 20.12 13.41
N PHE A 275 -2.12 21.24 12.88
CA PHE A 275 -0.88 21.88 13.36
C PHE A 275 -0.98 22.39 14.80
N SER A 276 -2.17 22.37 15.41
CA SER A 276 -2.38 22.68 16.84
C SER A 276 -1.73 24.01 17.26
N LEU A 277 -1.82 25.01 16.38
CA LEU A 277 -1.11 26.27 16.53
C LEU A 277 -1.70 27.11 17.67
N PRO A 278 -0.87 27.70 18.54
CA PRO A 278 -1.36 28.52 19.63
C PRO A 278 -1.97 29.82 19.07
N VAL A 279 -3.21 30.12 19.48
CA VAL A 279 -3.89 31.37 19.14
C VAL A 279 -4.12 32.18 20.41
N ALA A 280 -3.63 33.41 20.44
CA ALA A 280 -3.84 34.38 21.53
C ALA A 280 -3.46 33.89 22.95
N ASN A 281 -2.28 33.26 23.10
CA ASN A 281 -1.70 32.80 24.37
C ASN A 281 -2.52 31.75 25.16
N VAL A 282 -3.59 31.22 24.59
CA VAL A 282 -4.34 30.10 25.17
C VAL A 282 -4.02 28.85 24.36
N GLN A 283 -3.25 27.94 24.94
CA GLN A 283 -3.17 26.57 24.45
C GLN A 283 -4.50 25.89 24.81
N VAL A 284 -5.49 26.03 23.94
CA VAL A 284 -6.62 25.11 23.98
C VAL A 284 -6.05 23.76 23.58
N SER A 285 -5.89 22.87 24.55
CA SER A 285 -5.52 21.48 24.34
C SER A 285 -6.64 20.75 23.61
N SER A 286 -6.87 21.10 22.34
CA SER A 286 -7.63 20.26 21.45
C SER A 286 -6.77 19.02 21.21
N GLN A 287 -7.30 17.85 21.57
CA GLN A 287 -6.74 16.54 21.27
C GLN A 287 -6.03 16.57 19.91
N THR A 288 -4.71 16.41 19.92
CA THR A 288 -3.85 16.51 18.74
C THR A 288 -4.40 15.63 17.62
N GLN A 289 -4.64 16.21 16.45
CA GLN A 289 -5.11 15.43 15.32
C GLN A 289 -3.98 14.50 14.87
N ILE A 290 -4.24 13.19 14.92
CA ILE A 290 -3.27 12.13 14.65
C ILE A 290 -3.16 11.89 13.14
N TYR A 291 -3.09 12.95 12.33
CA TYR A 291 -2.99 12.75 10.90
C TYR A 291 -1.54 12.58 10.45
N SER A 292 -1.29 11.62 9.57
CA SER A 292 0.01 11.56 8.90
C SER A 292 0.20 12.79 8.00
N ILE A 293 1.33 13.48 8.16
CA ILE A 293 1.69 14.68 7.39
C ILE A 293 1.89 14.35 5.92
N SER A 294 2.53 13.22 5.63
CA SER A 294 2.72 12.76 4.25
C SER A 294 1.38 12.53 3.55
N ILE A 295 0.43 11.88 4.23
CA ILE A 295 -0.90 11.56 3.66
C ILE A 295 -1.70 12.84 3.42
N THR A 296 -1.57 13.82 4.31
CA THR A 296 -2.18 15.14 4.13
C THR A 296 -1.60 15.86 2.90
N ALA A 297 -0.28 15.84 2.74
CA ALA A 297 0.40 16.42 1.59
C ALA A 297 -0.02 15.75 0.27
N THR A 298 -0.09 14.41 0.24
CA THR A 298 -0.59 13.65 -0.91
C THR A 298 -2.00 14.04 -1.28
N TRP A 299 -2.89 14.23 -0.30
CA TRP A 299 -4.26 14.62 -0.57
C TRP A 299 -4.35 16.02 -1.18
N ILE A 300 -3.67 17.01 -0.57
CA ILE A 300 -3.61 18.38 -1.11
C ILE A 300 -3.06 18.36 -2.53
N VAL A 301 -1.90 17.73 -2.74
CA VAL A 301 -1.25 17.67 -4.06
C VAL A 301 -2.17 16.99 -5.07
N ALA A 302 -2.85 15.89 -4.72
CA ALA A 302 -3.78 15.23 -5.63
C ALA A 302 -4.96 16.11 -6.06
N MET A 303 -5.45 16.98 -5.17
CA MET A 303 -6.56 17.90 -5.44
C MET A 303 -6.15 19.12 -6.28
N MET A 304 -4.85 19.40 -6.47
CA MET A 304 -4.42 20.54 -7.30
C MET A 304 -4.72 20.34 -8.78
N GLY A 305 -5.00 21.42 -9.52
CA GLY A 305 -5.14 21.42 -10.97
C GLY A 305 -6.59 21.55 -11.45
N ASN A 306 -6.79 21.49 -12.78
CA ASN A 306 -8.10 21.53 -13.45
C ASN A 306 -9.03 22.70 -13.05
N GLY A 307 -8.49 23.89 -12.80
CA GLY A 307 -9.29 25.06 -12.42
C GLY A 307 -9.83 25.03 -10.98
N SER A 308 -9.45 24.05 -10.17
CA SER A 308 -9.81 24.02 -8.74
C SER A 308 -9.19 25.18 -7.97
N SER A 309 -9.91 25.68 -6.96
CA SER A 309 -9.39 26.68 -6.02
C SER A 309 -8.43 26.11 -4.97
N CYS A 310 -8.09 24.81 -5.03
CA CYS A 310 -7.18 24.14 -4.08
C CYS A 310 -5.85 24.90 -3.87
N LEU A 311 -5.26 25.47 -4.93
CA LEU A 311 -4.03 26.28 -4.82
C LEU A 311 -4.25 27.58 -4.04
N GLN A 312 -5.43 28.20 -4.19
CA GLN A 312 -5.79 29.39 -3.43
C GLN A 312 -5.95 29.05 -1.94
N TYR A 313 -6.66 27.97 -1.61
CA TYR A 313 -6.76 27.48 -0.23
C TYR A 313 -5.41 27.12 0.37
N LEU A 314 -4.51 26.52 -0.40
CA LEU A 314 -3.15 26.24 0.05
C LEU A 314 -2.35 27.53 0.31
N LYS A 315 -2.49 28.53 -0.55
CA LYS A 315 -1.87 29.85 -0.35
C LYS A 315 -2.42 30.52 0.92
N ASP A 316 -3.72 30.43 1.16
CA ASP A 316 -4.35 30.98 2.36
C ASP A 316 -3.90 30.23 3.62
N LEU A 317 -3.77 28.90 3.55
CA LEU A 317 -3.18 28.08 4.61
C LEU A 317 -1.75 28.54 4.93
N PHE A 318 -0.88 28.67 3.92
CA PHE A 318 0.48 29.16 4.11
C PHE A 318 0.53 30.58 4.66
N THR A 319 -0.42 31.43 4.28
CA THR A 319 -0.55 32.78 4.83
C THR A 319 -0.91 32.74 6.31
N ALA A 320 -1.84 31.87 6.72
CA ALA A 320 -2.26 31.70 8.11
C ALA A 320 -1.14 31.15 9.00
N ILE A 321 -0.32 30.22 8.50
CA ILE A 321 0.76 29.60 9.28
C ILE A 321 2.12 30.31 9.12
N LYS A 322 2.20 31.38 8.31
CA LYS A 322 3.45 32.07 7.95
C LYS A 322 4.29 32.51 9.14
N SER A 323 3.66 33.08 10.17
CA SER A 323 4.36 33.56 11.36
C SER A 323 5.06 32.43 12.11
N PHE A 324 4.50 31.22 12.11
CA PHE A 324 5.04 30.06 12.82
C PHE A 324 6.30 29.45 12.15
N TYR A 325 6.61 29.85 10.91
CA TYR A 325 7.88 29.50 10.26
C TYR A 325 9.03 30.46 10.58
N HIS A 326 8.77 31.58 11.27
CA HIS A 326 9.83 32.52 11.63
C HIS A 326 10.79 31.88 12.66
N PRO A 327 12.12 31.98 12.51
CA PRO A 327 13.08 31.33 13.41
C PRO A 327 12.94 31.68 14.89
N SER A 328 12.35 32.84 15.20
CA SER A 328 12.07 33.26 16.59
C SER A 328 10.82 32.63 17.21
N ASN A 329 9.96 32.01 16.40
CA ASN A 329 8.72 31.38 16.85
C ASN A 329 8.92 29.86 16.91
N THR A 330 9.59 29.41 17.96
CA THR A 330 9.84 27.98 18.21
C THR A 330 8.73 27.37 19.04
N GLY A 331 8.44 26.09 18.79
CA GLY A 331 7.42 25.33 19.52
C GLY A 331 7.24 23.93 18.95
N ASP A 332 6.39 23.13 19.60
CA ASP A 332 6.18 21.72 19.24
C ASP A 332 5.64 21.54 17.81
N PHE A 333 4.90 22.53 17.29
CA PHE A 333 4.36 22.56 15.92
C PHE A 333 5.45 22.67 14.83
N GLN A 334 6.69 23.06 15.17
CA GLN A 334 7.72 23.35 14.17
C GLN A 334 8.13 22.12 13.36
N GLN A 335 8.24 20.96 14.01
CA GLN A 335 8.58 19.71 13.32
C GLN A 335 7.51 19.35 12.29
N ASP A 336 6.24 19.49 12.66
CA ASP A 336 5.11 19.19 11.77
C ASP A 336 5.04 20.15 10.59
N LEU A 337 5.26 21.44 10.81
CA LEU A 337 5.28 22.46 9.76
C LEU A 337 6.43 22.23 8.76
N VAL A 338 7.63 21.91 9.23
CA VAL A 338 8.78 21.63 8.36
C VAL A 338 8.56 20.33 7.59
N SER A 339 8.09 19.28 8.26
CA SER A 339 7.74 18.01 7.65
C SER A 339 6.67 18.19 6.57
N PHE A 340 5.66 19.02 6.84
CA PHE A 340 4.59 19.32 5.88
C PHE A 340 5.12 19.98 4.62
N LEU A 341 5.98 21.00 4.76
CA LEU A 341 6.59 21.68 3.61
C LEU A 341 7.42 20.71 2.76
N SER A 342 8.25 19.88 3.41
CA SER A 342 9.10 18.89 2.74
C SER A 342 8.27 17.84 1.99
N ASN A 343 7.27 17.25 2.66
CA ASN A 343 6.39 16.25 2.05
C ASN A 343 5.59 16.86 0.89
N LEU A 344 5.05 18.08 1.05
CA LEU A 344 4.30 18.75 -0.01
C LEU A 344 5.15 18.96 -1.28
N ALA A 345 6.40 19.42 -1.11
CA ALA A 345 7.32 19.59 -2.22
C ALA A 345 7.68 18.26 -2.89
N GLN A 346 8.02 17.24 -2.10
CA GLN A 346 8.38 15.92 -2.63
C GLN A 346 7.20 15.30 -3.39
N THR A 347 6.00 15.28 -2.79
CA THR A 347 4.82 14.68 -3.43
C THR A 347 4.39 15.45 -4.66
N PHE A 348 4.57 16.77 -4.70
CA PHE A 348 4.37 17.56 -5.91
C PHE A 348 5.34 17.15 -7.03
N LEU A 349 6.62 16.98 -6.72
CA LEU A 349 7.61 16.48 -7.70
C LEU A 349 7.25 15.08 -8.18
N ASP A 350 6.88 14.18 -7.27
CA ASP A 350 6.46 12.81 -7.62
C ASP A 350 5.27 12.84 -8.59
N ARG A 351 4.29 13.73 -8.35
CA ARG A 351 3.13 13.91 -9.24
C ARG A 351 3.51 14.42 -10.63
N VAL A 352 4.45 15.36 -10.73
CA VAL A 352 4.91 15.90 -12.02
C VAL A 352 5.65 14.82 -12.85
N HIS A 353 6.21 13.80 -12.20
CA HIS A 353 6.89 12.68 -12.84
C HIS A 353 6.02 11.46 -13.13
N LEU A 354 4.74 11.46 -12.71
CA LEU A 354 3.75 10.43 -13.09
C LEU A 354 3.47 10.50 -14.59
#